data_AF-A0A316NNK0-F1
#
_entry.id   AF-A0A316NNK0-F1
#
_cell.length_a   1.000
_cell.length_b   1.000
_cell.length_c   1.000
_cell.angle_alpha   90.00
_cell.angle_beta   90.00
_cell.angle_gamma   90.00
#
_symmetry.space_group_name_H-M   'P 1'
#
loop_
_entity.id
_entity.type
_entity.pdbx_description
1 polymer ?
#
loop_
_entity_poly.entity_id
_entity_poly.type
_entity_poly.pdbx_seq_one_letter_code
_entity_poly.pdbx_strand_id
1 'polypeptide(L)'
;MSIKLTQPLTRFSGWQHMGVVKRAVDTRTTDELIQTIKLWANQNQEVKEFLPHLKEMNSKHLGLVADTIELANHHSMLPKNINMLGQTSAGKSLLGILLDIFPRASKENPNALDFVQEVINNTDTFTSKYFLWQTTGGILENKNVSEQFKAAKPLVETFAKETLGQPNPYSFAEQEGFMTLVKSVIEPDADPKKISLVKDAVNAIDNKAMLHVSSFVESKAPVEKIKDNISTVGQVTALMDKSKGLRDMTDYLTKNTNLY
;
A
#
# COMPACT_ATOMS: atom_id res chain seq x y z
N MET A 1 7.66 30.06 18.50
CA MET A 1 8.77 30.34 17.55
C MET A 1 8.50 29.52 16.30
N SER A 2 8.31 30.13 15.13
CA SER A 2 8.24 29.39 13.87
C SER A 2 9.68 29.17 13.40
N ILE A 3 10.13 27.91 13.36
CA ILE A 3 11.46 27.53 12.86
C ILE A 3 11.48 27.84 11.36
N LYS A 4 12.46 28.61 10.88
CA LYS A 4 12.63 28.87 9.45
C LYS A 4 13.59 27.83 8.86
N LEU A 5 13.04 26.88 8.11
CA LEU A 5 13.85 25.85 7.43
C LEU A 5 14.61 26.47 6.24
N THR A 6 15.87 26.08 6.06
CA THR A 6 16.72 26.49 4.92
C THR A 6 16.87 25.38 3.88
N GLN A 7 16.56 24.13 4.25
CA GLN A 7 16.55 22.96 3.37
C GLN A 7 15.34 22.06 3.70
N PRO A 8 14.83 21.27 2.73
CA PRO A 8 13.76 20.33 2.99
C PRO A 8 14.16 19.31 4.07
N LEU A 9 13.26 19.02 5.01
CA LEU A 9 13.47 17.94 5.98
C LEU A 9 13.11 16.60 5.34
N THR A 10 14.09 15.70 5.30
CA THR A 10 14.02 14.42 4.57
C THR A 10 13.88 13.21 5.50
N ARG A 11 13.03 12.24 5.13
CA ARG A 11 12.85 10.94 5.84
C ARG A 11 13.49 9.75 5.12
N PHE A 12 13.80 9.90 3.83
CA PHE A 12 14.49 8.94 2.99
C PHE A 12 15.96 9.35 2.88
N SER A 13 16.72 9.11 3.94
CA SER A 13 18.18 9.30 3.95
C SER A 13 18.92 8.00 4.20
N GLY A 14 20.13 7.90 3.63
CA GLY A 14 21.02 6.75 3.80
C GLY A 14 20.74 5.56 2.87
N TRP A 15 21.53 4.50 3.05
CA TRP A 15 21.37 3.25 2.31
C TRP A 15 20.10 2.52 2.77
N GLN A 16 19.12 2.37 1.89
CA GLN A 16 17.90 1.61 2.19
C GLN A 16 18.07 0.16 1.73
N HIS A 17 17.72 -0.77 2.61
CA HIS A 17 17.61 -2.19 2.24
C HIS A 17 16.44 -2.34 1.27
N MET A 18 16.62 -3.17 0.23
CA MET A 18 15.52 -3.50 -0.67
C MET A 18 14.55 -4.47 0.00
N GLY A 19 13.29 -4.41 -0.42
CA GLY A 19 12.20 -5.24 0.05
C GLY A 19 11.41 -4.61 1.19
N VAL A 20 11.11 -5.42 2.21
CA VAL A 20 10.34 -4.99 3.38
C VAL A 20 11.19 -4.09 4.26
N VAL A 21 10.65 -2.92 4.60
CA VAL A 21 11.29 -1.99 5.54
C VAL A 21 10.26 -1.55 6.56
N LYS A 22 10.71 -0.97 7.67
CA LYS A 22 9.82 -0.30 8.62
C LYS A 22 10.40 1.07 8.93
N ARG A 23 9.83 2.11 8.30
CA ARG A 23 10.24 3.50 8.54
C ARG A 23 9.68 3.99 9.87
N ALA A 24 10.45 4.87 10.51
CA ALA A 24 9.96 5.61 11.66
C ALA A 24 8.77 6.48 11.26
N VAL A 25 7.83 6.67 12.18
CA VAL A 25 6.68 7.56 12.01
C VAL A 25 7.16 8.97 11.70
N ASP A 26 6.43 9.69 10.84
CA ASP A 26 6.72 11.10 10.58
C ASP A 26 6.49 11.94 11.85
N THR A 27 7.54 12.57 12.34
CA THR A 27 7.49 13.44 13.52
C THR A 27 7.46 14.93 13.17
N ARG A 28 7.52 15.28 11.88
CA ARG A 28 7.47 16.68 11.43
C ARG A 28 6.10 17.27 11.77
N THR A 29 6.11 18.48 12.32
CA THR A 29 4.91 19.27 12.56
C THR A 29 4.28 19.73 11.25
N THR A 30 3.01 20.15 11.29
CA THR A 30 2.31 20.73 10.13
C THR A 30 3.08 21.92 9.53
N ASP A 31 3.63 22.80 10.36
CA ASP A 31 4.40 23.96 9.89
C ASP A 31 5.70 23.54 9.20
N GLU A 32 6.41 22.56 9.74
CA GLU A 32 7.63 22.00 9.14
C GLU A 32 7.34 21.31 7.80
N LEU A 33 6.22 20.59 7.71
CA LEU A 33 5.77 19.95 6.47
C LEU A 33 5.44 20.99 5.39
N ILE A 34 4.67 22.03 5.73
CA ILE A 34 4.35 23.11 4.80
C ILE A 34 5.62 23.82 4.32
N GLN A 35 6.56 24.12 5.22
CA GLN A 35 7.83 24.73 4.85
C GLN A 35 8.69 23.81 3.99
N THR A 36 8.74 22.51 4.30
CA THR A 36 9.45 21.49 3.51
C THR A 36 8.91 21.44 2.07
N ILE A 37 7.58 21.41 1.90
CA ILE A 37 6.94 21.39 0.57
C ILE A 37 7.21 22.71 -0.18
N LYS A 38 7.19 23.86 0.50
CA LYS A 38 7.56 25.15 -0.11
C LYS A 38 9.01 25.20 -0.57
N LEU A 39 9.93 24.58 0.17
CA LEU A 39 11.34 24.51 -0.24
C LEU A 39 11.51 23.64 -1.49
N TRP A 40 10.79 22.51 -1.57
CA TRP A 40 10.75 21.69 -2.79
C TRP A 40 10.12 22.43 -3.99
N ALA A 41 9.11 23.26 -3.78
CA ALA A 41 8.50 24.08 -4.84
C ALA A 41 9.47 25.06 -5.51
N ASN A 42 10.57 25.45 -4.85
CA ASN A 42 11.61 26.28 -5.47
C ASN A 42 12.44 25.52 -6.51
N GLN A 43 12.38 24.18 -6.49
CA GLN A 43 13.18 23.29 -7.33
C GLN A 43 12.32 22.53 -8.35
N ASN A 44 11.01 22.44 -8.13
CA ASN A 44 10.09 21.70 -8.99
C ASN A 44 8.81 22.52 -9.28
N GLN A 45 8.53 22.74 -10.56
CA GLN A 45 7.40 23.55 -11.03
C GLN A 45 6.02 22.92 -10.71
N GLU A 46 5.87 21.61 -10.78
CA GLU A 46 4.60 20.94 -10.45
C GLU A 46 4.30 21.04 -8.94
N VAL A 47 5.34 20.94 -8.10
CA VAL A 47 5.20 21.19 -6.65
C VAL A 47 4.79 22.65 -6.38
N LYS A 48 5.33 23.60 -7.15
CA LYS A 48 4.95 25.02 -7.07
C LYS A 48 3.49 25.25 -7.45
N GLU A 49 3.03 24.63 -8.53
CA GLU A 49 1.63 24.70 -8.98
C GLU A 49 0.67 24.07 -7.98
N PHE A 50 1.13 23.06 -7.24
CA PHE A 50 0.37 22.40 -6.20
C PHE A 50 0.21 23.22 -4.89
N LEU A 51 1.13 24.14 -4.57
CA LEU A 51 1.12 24.90 -3.30
C LEU A 51 -0.22 25.52 -2.90
N PRO A 52 -1.00 26.15 -3.82
CA PRO A 52 -2.29 26.73 -3.49
C PRO A 52 -3.32 25.71 -2.98
N HIS A 53 -3.16 24.43 -3.33
CA HIS A 53 -4.07 23.34 -2.96
C HIS A 53 -3.76 22.72 -1.60
N LEU A 54 -2.61 23.04 -0.97
CA LEU A 54 -2.26 22.55 0.38
C LEU A 54 -3.35 22.84 1.41
N LYS A 55 -3.98 24.03 1.33
CA LYS A 55 -5.05 24.46 2.25
C LYS A 55 -6.34 23.65 2.11
N GLU A 56 -6.49 22.94 0.99
CA GLU A 56 -7.68 22.14 0.70
C GLU A 56 -7.56 20.72 1.25
N MET A 57 -6.36 20.32 1.66
CA MET A 57 -6.09 18.99 2.18
C MET A 57 -6.34 18.92 3.68
N ASN A 58 -6.73 17.74 4.16
CA ASN A 58 -6.59 17.40 5.57
C ASN A 58 -5.10 17.45 5.95
N SER A 59 -4.77 18.19 7.01
CA SER A 59 -3.39 18.40 7.47
C SER A 59 -2.65 17.10 7.80
N LYS A 60 -3.38 16.03 8.17
CA LYS A 60 -2.79 14.71 8.43
C LYS A 60 -2.10 14.09 7.20
N HIS A 61 -2.49 14.48 5.98
CA HIS A 61 -1.93 13.96 4.74
C HIS A 61 -0.75 14.78 4.20
N LEU A 62 -0.34 15.85 4.89
CA LEU A 62 0.79 16.66 4.45
C LEU A 62 2.12 15.90 4.53
N GLY A 63 2.25 14.96 5.47
CA GLY A 63 3.38 14.05 5.56
C GLY A 63 3.53 13.21 4.29
N LEU A 64 2.42 12.67 3.79
CA LEU A 64 2.38 11.89 2.55
C LEU A 64 2.83 12.71 1.34
N VAL A 65 2.39 13.97 1.25
CA VAL A 65 2.81 14.87 0.17
C VAL A 65 4.32 15.09 0.22
N ALA A 66 4.86 15.43 1.40
CA ALA A 66 6.29 15.64 1.58
C ALA A 66 7.09 14.37 1.24
N ASP A 67 6.65 13.21 1.70
CA ASP A 67 7.27 11.92 1.42
C ASP A 67 7.25 11.58 -0.08
N THR A 68 6.14 11.88 -0.78
CA THR A 68 6.00 11.60 -2.22
C THR A 68 6.94 12.49 -3.04
N ILE A 69 7.05 13.77 -2.69
CA ILE A 69 7.99 14.69 -3.33
C ILE A 69 9.43 14.23 -3.07
N GLU A 70 9.73 13.82 -1.84
CA GLU A 70 11.04 13.34 -1.48
C GLU A 70 11.39 12.04 -2.22
N LEU A 71 10.48 11.07 -2.30
CA LEU A 71 10.62 9.86 -3.11
C LEU A 71 10.93 10.19 -4.57
N ALA A 72 10.25 11.19 -5.14
CA ALA A 72 10.49 11.60 -6.52
C ALA A 72 11.91 12.12 -6.75
N ASN A 73 12.46 12.83 -5.76
CA ASN A 73 13.83 13.35 -5.79
C ASN A 73 14.88 12.35 -5.29
N HIS A 74 14.46 11.24 -4.67
CA HIS A 74 15.37 10.19 -4.22
C HIS A 74 15.84 9.34 -5.41
N HIS A 75 17.08 9.55 -5.83
CA HIS A 75 17.72 8.74 -6.87
C HIS A 75 18.15 7.38 -6.31
N SER A 76 17.64 6.31 -6.91
CA SER A 76 18.10 4.94 -6.63
C SER A 76 19.00 4.50 -7.79
N MET A 77 20.17 3.94 -7.48
CA MET A 77 21.14 3.43 -8.47
C MET A 77 20.77 2.02 -9.00
N LEU A 78 19.52 1.62 -8.87
CA LEU A 78 19.06 0.31 -9.35
C LEU A 78 18.96 0.29 -10.89
N PRO A 79 19.34 -0.81 -11.55
CA PRO A 79 19.24 -0.97 -13.00
C PRO A 79 17.83 -0.76 -13.55
N LYS A 80 16.82 -1.23 -12.82
CA LYS A 80 15.42 -0.90 -13.08
C LYS A 80 14.95 0.08 -12.02
N ASN A 81 14.32 1.17 -12.44
CA ASN A 81 13.82 2.20 -11.54
C ASN A 81 12.67 2.98 -12.18
N ILE A 82 11.88 3.66 -11.36
CA ILE A 82 10.81 4.56 -11.79
C ILE A 82 11.29 5.99 -11.63
N ASN A 83 11.43 6.69 -12.75
CA ASN A 83 11.68 8.12 -12.75
C ASN A 83 10.37 8.88 -12.52
N MET A 84 10.09 9.24 -11.28
CA MET A 84 8.85 9.96 -10.95
C MET A 84 8.81 11.40 -11.50
N LEU A 85 9.97 11.97 -11.83
CA LEU A 85 10.12 13.31 -12.39
C LEU A 85 10.13 13.29 -13.92
N GLY A 86 10.20 12.10 -14.54
CA GLY A 86 10.14 11.95 -15.99
C GLY A 86 8.74 12.28 -16.51
N GLN A 87 8.66 13.05 -17.58
CA GLN A 87 7.39 13.35 -18.24
C GLN A 87 6.76 12.09 -18.82
N THR A 88 5.47 11.92 -18.59
CA THR A 88 4.64 10.92 -19.27
C THR A 88 4.22 11.44 -20.66
N SER A 89 3.59 10.58 -21.47
CA SER A 89 3.01 10.98 -22.76
C SER A 89 1.93 12.06 -22.65
N ALA A 90 1.34 12.26 -21.46
CA ALA A 90 0.37 13.30 -21.17
C ALA A 90 1.01 14.65 -20.75
N GLY A 91 2.34 14.76 -20.76
CA GLY A 91 3.05 16.01 -20.48
C GLY A 91 3.28 16.33 -19.00
N LYS A 92 2.68 15.56 -18.07
CA LYS A 92 2.95 15.65 -16.62
C LYS A 92 3.89 14.54 -16.16
N SER A 93 4.66 14.81 -15.10
CA SER A 93 5.41 13.75 -14.42
C SER A 93 4.49 12.88 -13.55
N LEU A 94 4.98 11.72 -13.12
CA LEU A 94 4.26 10.91 -12.14
C LEU A 94 4.04 11.68 -10.82
N LEU A 95 5.02 12.48 -10.38
CA LEU A 95 4.84 13.35 -9.23
C LEU A 95 3.69 14.35 -9.46
N GLY A 96 3.66 15.01 -10.61
CA GLY A 96 2.61 15.97 -10.96
C GLY A 96 1.21 15.34 -10.96
N ILE A 97 1.07 14.14 -11.56
CA ILE A 97 -0.19 13.40 -11.56
C ILE A 97 -0.66 13.08 -10.12
N LEU A 98 0.24 12.62 -9.25
CA LEU A 98 -0.10 12.32 -7.85
C LEU A 98 -0.50 13.58 -7.08
N LEU A 99 0.19 14.70 -7.30
CA LEU A 99 -0.14 15.98 -6.66
C LEU A 99 -1.50 16.53 -7.11
N ASP A 100 -1.95 16.25 -8.33
CA ASP A 100 -3.32 16.58 -8.76
C ASP A 100 -4.38 15.71 -8.05
N ILE A 101 -4.05 14.44 -7.80
CA ILE A 101 -4.97 13.45 -7.20
C ILE A 101 -5.15 13.70 -5.69
N PHE A 102 -4.06 14.00 -4.98
CA PHE A 102 -4.06 14.03 -3.52
C PHE A 102 -5.07 14.99 -2.89
N PRO A 103 -5.30 16.23 -3.38
CA PRO A 103 -6.32 17.12 -2.82
C PRO A 103 -7.72 16.53 -2.84
N ARG A 104 -8.09 15.85 -3.94
CA ARG A 104 -9.42 15.22 -4.06
C ARG A 104 -9.51 13.98 -3.20
N ALA A 105 -8.53 13.07 -3.29
CA ALA A 105 -8.49 11.86 -2.48
C ALA A 105 -8.49 12.17 -0.97
N SER A 106 -7.81 13.24 -0.53
CA SER A 106 -7.78 13.71 0.86
C SER A 106 -9.17 14.06 1.41
N LYS A 107 -10.08 14.54 0.55
CA LYS A 107 -11.46 14.89 0.91
C LYS A 107 -12.42 13.71 0.73
N GLU A 108 -12.34 13.03 -0.41
CA GLU A 108 -13.34 12.05 -0.85
C GLU A 108 -13.05 10.62 -0.38
N ASN A 109 -11.77 10.28 -0.20
CA ASN A 109 -11.33 8.95 0.23
C ASN A 109 -10.05 9.03 1.10
N PRO A 110 -10.13 9.64 2.30
CA PRO A 110 -8.97 9.83 3.17
C PRO A 110 -8.30 8.52 3.59
N ASN A 111 -9.06 7.41 3.65
CA ASN A 111 -8.51 6.09 3.96
C ASN A 111 -7.52 5.59 2.90
N ALA A 112 -7.68 5.99 1.63
CA ALA A 112 -6.72 5.65 0.58
C ALA A 112 -5.37 6.34 0.81
N LEU A 113 -5.37 7.59 1.25
CA LEU A 113 -4.11 8.30 1.55
C LEU A 113 -3.46 7.76 2.83
N ASP A 114 -4.25 7.41 3.85
CA ASP A 114 -3.76 6.71 5.03
C ASP A 114 -3.13 5.34 4.67
N PHE A 115 -3.69 4.64 3.68
CA PHE A 115 -3.14 3.40 3.14
C PHE A 115 -1.85 3.62 2.34
N VAL A 116 -1.81 4.63 1.46
CA VAL A 116 -0.60 4.98 0.70
C VAL A 116 0.56 5.29 1.65
N GLN A 117 0.31 6.05 2.71
CA GLN A 117 1.32 6.33 3.73
C GLN A 117 1.81 5.05 4.43
N GLU A 118 0.91 4.08 4.68
CA GLU A 118 1.28 2.79 5.25
C GLU A 118 2.19 1.99 4.30
N VAL A 119 1.90 1.97 2.99
CA VAL A 119 2.76 1.35 1.97
C VAL A 119 4.13 2.00 1.97
N ILE A 120 4.18 3.34 1.94
CA ILE A 120 5.42 4.10 2.02
C ILE A 120 6.16 3.82 3.33
N ASN A 121 5.49 3.56 4.44
CA ASN A 121 6.18 3.27 5.69
C ASN A 121 6.74 1.84 5.75
N ASN A 122 6.19 0.89 4.99
CA ASN A 122 6.49 -0.54 5.11
C ASN A 122 7.22 -1.17 3.89
N THR A 123 7.55 -0.39 2.86
CA THR A 123 8.19 -0.90 1.63
C THR A 123 9.37 -0.03 1.17
N ASP A 124 10.41 -0.59 0.58
CA ASP A 124 11.55 0.19 0.08
C ASP A 124 11.16 1.31 -0.92
N THR A 125 12.09 2.21 -1.25
CA THR A 125 11.80 3.30 -2.19
C THR A 125 11.37 2.79 -3.57
N PHE A 126 11.92 1.68 -4.03
CA PHE A 126 11.61 1.09 -5.33
C PHE A 126 10.15 0.63 -5.41
N THR A 127 9.70 -0.10 -4.41
CA THR A 127 8.32 -0.60 -4.26
C THR A 127 7.34 0.52 -3.99
N SER A 128 7.70 1.50 -3.14
CA SER A 128 6.89 2.69 -2.89
C SER A 128 6.58 3.44 -4.19
N LYS A 129 7.60 3.63 -5.05
CA LYS A 129 7.43 4.26 -6.36
C LYS A 129 6.56 3.43 -7.29
N TYR A 130 6.74 2.11 -7.30
CA TYR A 130 5.93 1.21 -8.13
C TYR A 130 4.45 1.24 -7.74
N PHE A 131 4.17 1.19 -6.44
CA PHE A 131 2.82 1.32 -5.90
C PHE A 131 2.18 2.66 -6.29
N LEU A 132 2.90 3.78 -6.11
CA LEU A 132 2.41 5.11 -6.50
C LEU A 132 2.14 5.21 -8.00
N TRP A 133 3.01 4.64 -8.84
CA TRP A 133 2.79 4.58 -10.28
C TRP A 133 1.49 3.83 -10.64
N GLN A 134 1.27 2.66 -10.02
CA GLN A 134 0.11 1.81 -10.28
C GLN A 134 -1.21 2.37 -9.75
N THR A 135 -1.19 3.41 -8.91
CA THR A 135 -2.40 4.01 -8.31
C THR A 135 -2.87 5.29 -9.01
N THR A 136 -2.16 5.74 -10.06
CA THR A 136 -2.53 6.91 -10.87
C THR A 136 -3.82 6.76 -11.69
N GLY A 137 -4.37 5.55 -11.80
CA GLY A 137 -5.61 5.27 -12.53
C GLY A 137 -6.92 5.65 -11.82
N GLY A 138 -6.89 6.60 -10.87
CA GLY A 138 -8.06 7.12 -10.16
C GLY A 138 -8.58 6.27 -8.98
N ILE A 139 -7.93 5.15 -8.65
CA ILE A 139 -8.35 4.28 -7.55
C ILE A 139 -8.30 4.99 -6.18
N LEU A 140 -7.36 5.92 -5.99
CA LEU A 140 -7.23 6.67 -4.74
C LEU A 140 -8.41 7.61 -4.47
N GLU A 141 -9.08 8.09 -5.52
CA GLU A 141 -10.24 8.98 -5.42
C GLU A 141 -11.56 8.20 -5.35
N ASN A 142 -11.53 6.89 -5.61
CA ASN A 142 -12.74 6.06 -5.64
C ASN A 142 -13.28 5.81 -4.23
N LYS A 143 -14.26 6.62 -3.81
CA LYS A 143 -14.93 6.49 -2.50
C LYS A 143 -15.61 5.14 -2.27
N ASN A 144 -15.96 4.39 -3.32
CA ASN A 144 -16.66 3.11 -3.20
C ASN A 144 -15.78 2.01 -2.58
N VAL A 145 -14.45 2.20 -2.57
CA VAL A 145 -13.48 1.27 -1.97
C VAL A 145 -12.85 1.81 -0.69
N SER A 146 -13.44 2.85 -0.07
CA SER A 146 -12.83 3.52 1.08
C SER A 146 -12.70 2.63 2.33
N GLU A 147 -13.73 1.83 2.63
CA GLU A 147 -13.66 0.92 3.78
C GLU A 147 -12.73 -0.27 3.52
N GLN A 148 -12.54 -0.66 2.26
CA GLN A 148 -11.55 -1.66 1.85
C GLN A 148 -10.13 -1.14 2.10
N PHE A 149 -9.82 0.11 1.72
CA PHE A 149 -8.54 0.73 2.06
C PHE A 149 -8.27 0.75 3.56
N LYS A 150 -9.29 1.11 4.35
CA LYS A 150 -9.20 1.12 5.81
C LYS A 150 -8.96 -0.27 6.40
N ALA A 151 -9.68 -1.28 5.91
CA ALA A 151 -9.54 -2.66 6.36
C ALA A 151 -8.21 -3.30 5.92
N ALA A 152 -7.70 -2.92 4.75
CA ALA A 152 -6.46 -3.45 4.18
C ALA A 152 -5.20 -2.81 4.77
N LYS A 153 -5.30 -1.59 5.34
CA LYS A 153 -4.14 -0.87 5.90
C LYS A 153 -3.27 -1.75 6.83
N PRO A 154 -3.82 -2.51 7.79
CA PRO A 154 -3.02 -3.39 8.66
C PRO A 154 -2.35 -4.58 7.94
N LEU A 155 -2.74 -4.87 6.69
CA LEU A 155 -2.20 -5.99 5.90
C LEU A 155 -0.95 -5.61 5.10
N VAL A 156 -0.64 -4.32 4.96
CA VAL A 156 0.48 -3.85 4.12
C VAL A 156 1.79 -4.53 4.50
N GLU A 157 2.13 -4.61 5.79
CA GLU A 157 3.34 -5.27 6.25
C GLU A 157 3.31 -6.78 5.93
N THR A 158 2.16 -7.44 6.09
CA THR A 158 1.98 -8.85 5.73
C THR A 158 2.21 -9.05 4.22
N PHE A 159 1.56 -8.28 3.37
CA PHE A 159 1.71 -8.37 1.92
C PHE A 159 3.15 -8.12 1.48
N ALA A 160 3.82 -7.12 2.07
CA ALA A 160 5.22 -6.83 1.81
C ALA A 160 6.10 -8.04 2.17
N LYS A 161 5.89 -8.67 3.34
CA LYS A 161 6.63 -9.88 3.77
C LYS A 161 6.44 -11.07 2.85
N GLU A 162 5.23 -11.26 2.32
CA GLU A 162 4.95 -12.39 1.42
C GLU A 162 5.58 -12.24 0.04
N THR A 163 5.78 -11.01 -0.43
CA THR A 163 6.09 -10.76 -1.85
C THR A 163 7.48 -10.17 -2.07
N LEU A 164 8.00 -9.39 -1.12
CA LEU A 164 9.22 -8.61 -1.27
C LEU A 164 10.44 -9.24 -0.57
N GLY A 165 10.36 -10.51 -0.18
CA GLY A 165 11.42 -11.21 0.56
C GLY A 165 12.68 -11.54 -0.26
N GLN A 166 12.60 -11.52 -1.58
CA GLN A 166 13.73 -11.75 -2.49
C GLN A 166 13.81 -10.63 -3.53
N PRO A 167 14.27 -9.43 -3.15
CA PRO A 167 14.20 -8.27 -4.04
C PRO A 167 15.13 -8.44 -5.25
N ASN A 168 14.56 -8.33 -6.46
CA ASN A 168 15.31 -8.38 -7.72
C ASN A 168 15.42 -6.98 -8.34
N PRO A 169 16.62 -6.36 -8.37
CA PRO A 169 16.79 -4.99 -8.84
C PRO A 169 16.68 -4.83 -10.38
N TYR A 170 16.52 -5.95 -11.11
CA TYR A 170 16.41 -5.99 -12.57
C TYR A 170 14.97 -6.20 -13.06
N SER A 171 14.01 -6.44 -12.16
CA SER A 171 12.63 -6.78 -12.52
C SER A 171 11.62 -6.03 -11.63
N PHE A 172 10.33 -6.17 -11.94
CA PHE A 172 9.24 -5.71 -11.06
C PHE A 172 8.42 -6.89 -10.51
N ALA A 173 8.88 -8.13 -10.65
CA ALA A 173 8.07 -9.32 -10.36
C ALA A 173 7.56 -9.35 -8.90
N GLU A 174 8.41 -8.98 -7.95
CA GLU A 174 8.05 -8.90 -6.54
C GLU A 174 7.04 -7.76 -6.28
N GLN A 175 7.22 -6.60 -6.93
CA GLN A 175 6.28 -5.48 -6.84
C GLN A 175 4.93 -5.79 -7.51
N GLU A 176 4.92 -6.57 -8.59
CA GLU A 176 3.72 -7.08 -9.25
C GLU A 176 2.97 -8.04 -8.33
N GLY A 177 3.69 -8.93 -7.63
CA GLY A 177 3.13 -9.79 -6.59
C GLY A 177 2.50 -8.97 -5.45
N PHE A 178 3.22 -7.97 -4.93
CA PHE A 178 2.71 -7.06 -3.91
C PHE A 178 1.44 -6.35 -4.37
N MET A 179 1.45 -5.78 -5.58
CA MET A 179 0.30 -5.10 -6.16
C MET A 179 -0.87 -6.03 -6.44
N THR A 180 -0.63 -7.30 -6.74
CA THR A 180 -1.68 -8.31 -6.91
C THR A 180 -2.43 -8.52 -5.60
N LEU A 181 -1.71 -8.66 -4.48
CA LEU A 181 -2.33 -8.77 -3.15
C LEU A 181 -3.08 -7.49 -2.77
N VAL A 182 -2.51 -6.31 -3.02
CA VAL A 182 -3.20 -5.03 -2.79
C VAL A 182 -4.50 -4.96 -3.60
N LYS A 183 -4.45 -5.23 -4.91
CA LYS A 183 -5.62 -5.15 -5.79
C LYS A 183 -6.69 -6.19 -5.42
N SER A 184 -6.30 -7.35 -4.88
CA SER A 184 -7.24 -8.38 -4.43
C SER A 184 -8.12 -7.98 -3.24
N VAL A 185 -7.72 -6.96 -2.48
CA VAL A 185 -8.51 -6.47 -1.34
C VAL A 185 -9.04 -5.06 -1.55
N ILE A 186 -8.45 -4.27 -2.46
CA ILE A 186 -8.92 -2.92 -2.81
C ILE A 186 -9.79 -3.01 -4.06
N GLU A 187 -10.98 -3.57 -3.91
CA GLU A 187 -11.96 -3.68 -4.97
C GLU A 187 -13.40 -3.59 -4.41
N PRO A 188 -14.40 -3.24 -5.25
CA PRO A 188 -15.77 -3.02 -4.77
C PRO A 188 -16.44 -4.26 -4.15
N ASP A 189 -16.14 -5.45 -4.65
CA ASP A 189 -16.83 -6.69 -4.26
C ASP A 189 -16.21 -7.35 -3.00
N ALA A 190 -14.99 -6.97 -2.63
CA ALA A 190 -14.36 -7.41 -1.39
C ALA A 190 -15.08 -6.88 -0.14
N ASP A 191 -15.43 -7.78 0.78
CA ASP A 191 -16.03 -7.45 2.08
C ASP A 191 -14.96 -6.95 3.07
N PRO A 192 -15.02 -5.68 3.54
CA PRO A 192 -14.06 -5.14 4.51
C PRO A 192 -13.91 -5.97 5.78
N LYS A 193 -14.96 -6.65 6.24
CA LYS A 193 -14.88 -7.52 7.43
C LYS A 193 -14.02 -8.75 7.15
N LYS A 194 -14.05 -9.29 5.94
CA LYS A 194 -13.22 -10.44 5.53
C LYS A 194 -11.80 -10.04 5.23
N ILE A 195 -11.58 -8.85 4.65
CA ILE A 195 -10.24 -8.27 4.51
C ILE A 195 -9.52 -8.28 5.88
N SER A 196 -10.23 -7.91 6.95
CA SER A 196 -9.64 -7.89 8.30
C SER A 196 -9.18 -9.27 8.81
N LEU A 197 -9.67 -10.37 8.23
CA LEU A 197 -9.29 -11.74 8.57
C LEU A 197 -8.14 -12.29 7.70
N VAL A 198 -7.72 -11.59 6.64
CA VAL A 198 -6.71 -12.09 5.69
C VAL A 198 -5.39 -12.39 6.40
N LYS A 199 -4.96 -11.53 7.35
CA LYS A 199 -3.74 -11.77 8.11
C LYS A 199 -3.80 -13.07 8.90
N ASP A 200 -4.93 -13.34 9.55
CA ASP A 200 -5.12 -14.55 10.35
C ASP A 200 -5.16 -15.78 9.44
N ALA A 201 -5.82 -15.70 8.29
CA ALA A 201 -5.84 -16.76 7.29
C ALA A 201 -4.43 -17.08 6.74
N VAL A 202 -3.67 -16.04 6.35
CA VAL A 202 -2.27 -16.19 5.86
C VAL A 202 -1.37 -16.81 6.92
N ASN A 203 -1.54 -16.46 8.20
CA ASN A 203 -0.74 -17.01 9.29
C ASN A 203 -1.15 -18.44 9.66
N ALA A 204 -2.41 -18.82 9.45
CA ALA A 204 -2.91 -20.15 9.77
C ALA A 204 -2.52 -21.20 8.72
N ILE A 205 -2.14 -20.79 7.51
CA ILE A 205 -1.84 -21.68 6.38
C ILE A 205 -0.33 -21.77 6.14
N ASP A 206 0.22 -22.99 6.17
CA ASP A 206 1.63 -23.23 5.90
C ASP A 206 2.00 -22.94 4.43
N ASN A 207 1.24 -23.49 3.47
CA ASN A 207 1.42 -23.23 2.05
C ASN A 207 0.50 -22.10 1.56
N LYS A 208 0.98 -20.87 1.67
CA LYS A 208 0.22 -19.66 1.32
C LYS A 208 -0.22 -19.58 -0.15
N ALA A 209 0.41 -20.34 -1.05
CA ALA A 209 -0.04 -20.44 -2.44
C ALA A 209 -1.43 -21.07 -2.59
N MET A 210 -1.93 -21.74 -1.55
CA MET A 210 -3.28 -22.32 -1.52
C MET A 210 -4.37 -21.33 -1.08
N LEU A 211 -4.00 -20.07 -0.78
CA LEU A 211 -4.94 -19.02 -0.42
C LEU A 211 -5.12 -18.02 -1.58
N HIS A 212 -6.27 -18.07 -2.22
CA HIS A 212 -6.73 -17.10 -3.21
C HIS A 212 -7.42 -15.93 -2.48
N VAL A 213 -6.66 -14.88 -2.19
CA VAL A 213 -7.13 -13.76 -1.34
C VAL A 213 -8.38 -13.08 -1.90
N SER A 214 -8.47 -12.86 -3.22
CA SER A 214 -9.65 -12.27 -3.86
C SER A 214 -10.92 -13.10 -3.60
N SER A 215 -10.87 -14.38 -3.96
CA SER A 215 -11.95 -15.34 -3.72
C SER A 215 -12.33 -15.46 -2.23
N PHE A 216 -11.36 -15.31 -1.32
CA PHE A 216 -11.61 -15.31 0.12
C PHE A 216 -12.45 -14.10 0.56
N VAL A 217 -12.05 -12.89 0.16
CA VAL A 217 -12.70 -11.64 0.59
C VAL A 217 -14.04 -11.37 -0.12
N GLU A 218 -14.22 -11.92 -1.32
CA GLU A 218 -15.46 -11.86 -2.11
C GLU A 218 -16.46 -12.98 -1.76
N SER A 219 -16.05 -13.95 -0.94
CA SER A 219 -16.87 -15.13 -0.63
C SER A 219 -18.24 -14.74 -0.06
N LYS A 220 -19.23 -15.66 -0.11
CA LYS A 220 -20.54 -15.46 0.54
C LYS A 220 -20.63 -16.02 1.96
N ALA A 221 -19.56 -16.65 2.46
CA ALA A 221 -19.54 -17.26 3.78
C ALA A 221 -19.71 -16.23 4.91
N PRO A 222 -20.46 -16.54 5.98
CA PRO A 222 -20.52 -15.66 7.15
C PRO A 222 -19.16 -15.47 7.81
N VAL A 223 -18.86 -14.25 8.26
CA VAL A 223 -17.58 -13.89 8.93
C VAL A 223 -17.25 -14.80 10.11
N GLU A 224 -18.23 -15.11 10.96
CA GLU A 224 -18.02 -15.98 12.13
C GLU A 224 -17.65 -17.41 11.71
N LYS A 225 -18.25 -17.91 10.63
CA LYS A 225 -17.90 -19.24 10.11
C LYS A 225 -16.47 -19.28 9.54
N ILE A 226 -16.03 -18.21 8.88
CA ILE A 226 -14.65 -18.08 8.42
C ILE A 226 -13.68 -18.11 9.60
N LYS A 227 -13.97 -17.40 10.69
CA LYS A 227 -13.13 -17.41 11.91
C LYS A 227 -13.04 -18.82 12.51
N ASP A 228 -14.17 -19.52 12.61
CA ASP A 228 -14.18 -20.92 13.08
C ASP A 228 -13.30 -21.81 12.20
N ASN A 229 -13.41 -21.66 10.88
CA ASN A 229 -12.60 -22.42 9.93
C ASN A 229 -11.10 -22.07 10.05
N ILE A 230 -10.73 -20.80 10.21
CA ILE A 230 -9.32 -20.39 10.44
C ILE A 230 -8.75 -21.08 11.69
N SER A 231 -9.52 -21.14 12.78
CA SER A 231 -9.08 -21.75 14.04
C SER A 231 -8.82 -23.27 13.96
N THR A 232 -9.36 -23.93 12.93
CA THR A 232 -9.28 -25.38 12.74
C THR A 232 -8.30 -25.79 11.63
N VAL A 233 -7.70 -24.83 10.92
CA VAL A 233 -6.78 -25.11 9.80
C VAL A 233 -5.67 -26.08 10.19
N GLY A 234 -5.02 -25.89 11.35
CA GLY A 234 -3.93 -26.75 11.81
C GLY A 234 -4.34 -28.22 12.03
N GLN A 235 -5.61 -28.47 12.38
CA GLN A 235 -6.13 -29.84 12.52
C GLN A 235 -6.39 -30.46 11.15
N VAL A 236 -6.87 -29.66 10.20
CA VAL A 236 -7.17 -30.10 8.84
C VAL A 236 -5.88 -30.33 8.05
N THR A 237 -4.85 -29.49 8.18
CA THR A 237 -3.54 -29.71 7.52
C THR A 237 -2.89 -31.02 7.94
N ALA A 238 -2.93 -31.35 9.23
CA ALA A 238 -2.47 -32.65 9.74
C ALA A 238 -3.24 -33.86 9.18
N LEU A 239 -4.51 -33.68 8.80
CA LEU A 239 -5.35 -34.71 8.15
C LEU A 239 -5.15 -34.73 6.61
N MET A 240 -4.81 -33.60 6.01
CA MET A 240 -4.55 -33.42 4.57
C MET A 240 -3.20 -33.99 4.15
N ASP A 241 -2.16 -33.90 4.97
CA ASP A 241 -0.88 -34.59 4.69
C ASP A 241 -1.05 -36.11 4.57
N LYS A 242 -2.13 -36.66 5.14
CA LYS A 242 -2.50 -38.08 5.06
C LYS A 242 -3.49 -38.40 3.95
N SER A 243 -4.15 -37.41 3.35
CA SER A 243 -5.20 -37.59 2.34
C SER A 243 -4.99 -36.65 1.15
N LYS A 244 -4.79 -37.21 -0.06
CA LYS A 244 -4.38 -36.49 -1.30
C LYS A 244 -5.39 -35.42 -1.84
N GLY A 245 -6.33 -34.92 -1.04
CA GLY A 245 -7.61 -34.36 -1.51
C GLY A 245 -7.80 -32.84 -1.44
N LEU A 246 -7.22 -32.12 -0.48
CA LEU A 246 -7.43 -30.66 -0.38
C LEU A 246 -6.24 -29.91 -0.97
N ARG A 247 -6.50 -29.23 -2.09
CA ARG A 247 -5.52 -28.45 -2.84
C ARG A 247 -5.78 -26.94 -2.78
N ASP A 248 -6.87 -26.52 -2.14
CA ASP A 248 -7.30 -25.13 -2.04
C ASP A 248 -7.79 -24.84 -0.61
N MET A 249 -7.04 -23.99 0.10
CA MET A 249 -7.39 -23.57 1.45
C MET A 249 -8.49 -22.51 1.46
N THR A 250 -8.66 -21.78 0.36
CA THR A 250 -9.73 -20.80 0.19
C THR A 250 -11.08 -21.48 0.26
N ASP A 251 -11.24 -22.58 -0.46
CA ASP A 251 -12.45 -23.40 -0.44
C ASP A 251 -12.76 -23.89 0.96
N TYR A 252 -11.76 -24.36 1.71
CA TYR A 252 -11.96 -24.79 3.10
C TYR A 252 -12.44 -23.63 3.98
N LEU A 253 -11.71 -22.51 3.95
CA LEU A 253 -12.01 -21.35 4.78
C LEU A 253 -13.38 -20.74 4.48
N THR A 254 -13.82 -20.80 3.22
CA THR A 254 -15.06 -20.17 2.75
C THR A 254 -16.24 -21.15 2.59
N LYS A 255 -16.05 -22.44 2.93
CA LYS A 255 -17.16 -23.40 2.92
C LYS A 255 -18.15 -23.13 4.04
N ASN A 256 -19.41 -22.99 3.66
CA ASN A 256 -20.55 -22.81 4.56
C ASN A 256 -21.16 -24.15 5.05
N THR A 257 -20.37 -25.23 5.09
CA THR A 257 -20.84 -26.55 5.51
C THR A 257 -19.84 -27.16 6.49
N ASN A 258 -20.32 -27.44 7.70
CA ASN A 258 -19.66 -28.32 8.67
C ASN A 258 -19.53 -29.73 8.08
N LEU A 259 -18.45 -30.05 7.37
CA LEU A 259 -18.19 -31.42 6.92
C LEU A 259 -16.67 -31.67 6.85
N TYR A 260 -16.12 -32.26 7.92
CA TYR A 260 -15.92 -33.71 7.98
C TYR A 260 -16.45 -34.23 9.32
#